data_AF-A0A1F2TA53-F1
#
_entry.id   AF-A0A1F2TA53-F1
#
_cell.length_a   1.000
_cell.length_b   1.000
_cell.length_c   1.000
_cell.angle_alpha   90.00
_cell.angle_beta   90.00
_cell.angle_gamma   90.00
#
_symmetry.space_group_name_H-M   'P 1'
#
loop_
_entity.id
_entity.type
_entity.pdbx_description
1 polymer ?
#
loop_
_entity_poly.entity_id
_entity_poly.type
_entity_poly.pdbx_seq_one_letter_code
_entity_poly.pdbx_strand_id
1 'polypeptide(L)'
;MFWPHDFRGLWQTQARLKERQALKRPTEHRSGRAITLGTAAVLLVGALGAARTEIHGQPAPTPAAAAAPSEAEARGKRVYDTHCVECHGRTGRGDGPASPMLVPRPRDFTTGRYKLRSTETGSIPTDEDLLRTVRQGVYGSAMPAWEKVLSDADIQDVVVYIKTWSPRFATERAASVALGAQVPSSPESIARGQEGFAKLRCGSCHGTDGRGTGAIATEFEDDRKQPLRAADLTEPWTFHGGPAARDIYLRFRVGMTGTPMPSFAGAASDADMWDLANYVVSLARKPVWSMNAEEITALYAREAAEAKADPIRRGKYLVDTHLCAVCHSPLDRDGKIMPGMKLAGGQLIRVLPFGDYPTCNLTSDKETGLGRWTDDQIKRVITTGIRPNGVRLPPFPMDWSAFSAMTPDDLNAMVAYLRTVPPVSNTIPEMTRPFLPMYLWGKFKMLVLQDDPPIMFYSGNVGTRGGAR
;
A
#
# COMPACT_ATOMS: atom_id res chain seq x y z
N MET A 1 30.72 48.40 -35.62
CA MET A 1 30.79 48.69 -37.07
C MET A 1 29.93 47.65 -37.77
N PHE A 2 28.83 48.11 -38.38
CA PHE A 2 27.99 47.53 -39.44
C PHE A 2 27.63 46.03 -39.52
N TRP A 3 26.32 45.78 -39.45
CA TRP A 3 25.54 44.71 -40.13
C TRP A 3 25.20 45.17 -41.59
N PRO A 4 24.52 44.43 -42.52
CA PRO A 4 23.63 43.25 -42.35
C PRO A 4 23.64 42.16 -43.47
N HIS A 5 22.96 41.01 -43.24
CA HIS A 5 21.81 40.48 -44.02
C HIS A 5 21.50 38.97 -43.76
N ASP A 6 20.20 38.70 -43.69
CA ASP A 6 19.42 37.47 -43.46
C ASP A 6 19.52 36.44 -44.62
N PHE A 7 19.32 35.14 -44.36
CA PHE A 7 18.38 34.30 -45.12
C PHE A 7 18.14 32.90 -44.50
N ARG A 8 16.85 32.61 -44.34
CA ARG A 8 16.18 31.35 -43.94
C ARG A 8 16.48 30.18 -44.88
N GLY A 9 16.55 28.95 -44.35
CA GLY A 9 16.23 27.75 -45.14
C GLY A 9 16.95 26.45 -44.78
N LEU A 10 16.70 25.84 -43.62
CA LEU A 10 17.08 24.43 -43.35
C LEU A 10 16.03 23.74 -42.43
N TRP A 11 14.81 23.58 -42.94
CA TRP A 11 13.77 22.71 -42.34
C TRP A 11 13.01 21.96 -43.45
N GLN A 12 13.71 21.22 -44.31
CA GLN A 12 13.07 20.29 -45.27
C GLN A 12 13.98 19.09 -45.64
N THR A 13 14.28 18.20 -44.69
CA THR A 13 14.93 16.91 -45.01
C THR A 13 14.47 15.74 -44.10
N GLN A 14 13.25 15.78 -43.54
CA GLN A 14 12.66 14.62 -42.84
C GLN A 14 11.40 14.02 -43.49
N ALA A 15 10.98 14.51 -44.66
CA ALA A 15 9.76 14.05 -45.34
C ALA A 15 9.98 12.99 -46.44
N ARG A 16 11.15 12.36 -46.58
CA ARG A 16 11.45 11.43 -47.70
C ARG A 16 11.94 10.02 -47.32
N LEU A 17 11.52 9.51 -46.16
CA LEU A 17 11.81 8.12 -45.76
C LEU A 17 10.58 7.26 -45.42
N LYS A 18 9.35 7.80 -45.54
CA LYS A 18 8.10 7.06 -45.28
C LYS A 18 7.39 6.48 -46.52
N GLU A 19 7.99 6.54 -47.71
CA GLU A 19 7.30 6.15 -48.97
C GLU A 19 7.92 4.96 -49.73
N ARG A 20 8.75 4.12 -49.08
CA ARG A 20 9.40 2.97 -49.75
C ARG A 20 9.16 1.59 -49.12
N GLN A 21 8.07 1.41 -48.37
CA GLN A 21 7.66 0.09 -47.85
C GLN A 21 6.19 -0.26 -48.10
N ALA A 22 5.65 0.15 -49.26
CA ALA A 22 4.48 -0.47 -49.83
C ALA A 22 4.88 -1.20 -51.13
N LEU A 23 4.27 -2.37 -51.36
CA LEU A 23 4.45 -3.30 -52.48
C LEU A 23 5.60 -4.33 -52.34
N LYS A 24 5.23 -5.54 -51.90
CA LYS A 24 5.30 -6.78 -52.70
C LYS A 24 4.71 -7.95 -51.90
N ARG A 25 3.48 -8.37 -52.25
CA ARG A 25 2.95 -9.71 -51.97
C ARG A 25 3.32 -10.63 -53.14
N PRO A 26 3.68 -11.90 -52.91
CA PRO A 26 3.54 -12.93 -53.92
C PRO A 26 2.27 -13.78 -53.71
N THR A 27 1.73 -14.16 -54.85
CA THR A 27 0.50 -14.89 -55.15
C THR A 27 0.58 -16.40 -54.92
N GLU A 28 -0.60 -16.99 -54.86
CA GLU A 28 -0.98 -18.40 -54.69
C GLU A 28 -0.30 -19.42 -55.62
N HIS A 29 -0.24 -20.68 -55.16
CA HIS A 29 -0.40 -21.84 -56.03
C HIS A 29 -1.30 -22.91 -55.39
N ARG A 30 -2.25 -23.35 -56.22
CA ARG A 30 -3.35 -24.33 -56.05
C ARG A 30 -2.87 -25.78 -55.89
N SER A 31 -3.63 -26.57 -55.12
CA SER A 31 -4.53 -27.67 -55.57
C SER A 31 -4.50 -28.93 -54.68
N GLY A 32 -5.68 -29.47 -54.37
CA GLY A 32 -5.84 -30.77 -53.71
C GLY A 32 -7.24 -31.08 -53.19
N ARG A 33 -8.19 -31.26 -54.12
CA ARG A 33 -9.41 -32.11 -54.10
C ARG A 33 -9.93 -32.69 -52.77
N ALA A 34 -11.23 -32.48 -52.51
CA ALA A 34 -12.24 -33.54 -52.67
C ALA A 34 -13.68 -32.98 -52.58
N ILE A 35 -14.50 -33.41 -53.53
CA ILE A 35 -15.93 -33.18 -53.72
C ILE A 35 -16.65 -34.48 -53.32
N THR A 36 -17.82 -34.36 -52.68
CA THR A 36 -19.08 -35.15 -52.86
C THR A 36 -19.94 -34.91 -51.61
N LEU A 37 -21.26 -34.73 -51.56
CA LEU A 37 -22.45 -34.69 -52.44
C LEU A 37 -23.49 -33.90 -51.57
N GLY A 38 -24.30 -32.95 -52.03
CA GLY A 38 -25.34 -33.08 -53.04
C GLY A 38 -26.73 -32.86 -52.40
N THR A 39 -27.34 -31.70 -52.69
CA THR A 39 -28.80 -31.43 -52.89
C THR A 39 -29.78 -31.68 -51.72
N ALA A 40 -30.86 -30.92 -51.48
CA ALA A 40 -31.42 -29.66 -51.99
C ALA A 40 -32.58 -29.29 -51.02
N ALA A 41 -32.80 -28.01 -50.77
CA ALA A 41 -33.98 -27.50 -50.08
C ALA A 41 -35.12 -27.29 -51.08
N VAL A 42 -36.33 -27.76 -50.74
CA VAL A 42 -37.58 -27.34 -51.38
C VAL A 42 -38.56 -26.89 -50.29
N LEU A 43 -39.00 -25.63 -50.44
CA LEU A 43 -40.00 -24.91 -49.67
C LEU A 43 -41.42 -25.44 -49.97
N LEU A 44 -42.27 -25.55 -48.94
CA LEU A 44 -43.72 -25.26 -49.01
C LEU A 44 -44.42 -25.54 -47.67
N VAL A 45 -44.71 -24.51 -46.87
CA VAL A 45 -45.89 -24.37 -45.99
C VAL A 45 -46.03 -22.86 -45.78
N GLY A 46 -47.08 -22.15 -46.20
CA GLY A 46 -48.49 -22.41 -45.94
C GLY A 46 -48.94 -21.33 -44.96
N ALA A 47 -49.55 -20.27 -45.48
CA ALA A 47 -50.09 -19.16 -44.71
C ALA A 47 -51.24 -19.63 -43.82
N LEU A 48 -51.16 -19.32 -42.53
CA LEU A 48 -52.31 -19.28 -41.61
C LEU A 48 -52.04 -18.19 -40.58
N GLY A 49 -52.82 -17.12 -40.70
CA GLY A 49 -52.83 -16.03 -39.74
C GLY A 49 -53.47 -16.48 -38.42
N ALA A 50 -52.88 -16.01 -37.32
CA ALA A 50 -53.55 -15.94 -36.03
C ALA A 50 -53.09 -14.64 -35.35
N ALA A 51 -54.07 -13.92 -34.81
CA ALA A 51 -53.98 -12.56 -34.32
C ALA A 51 -52.87 -12.35 -33.29
N ARG A 52 -52.05 -11.30 -33.50
CA ARG A 52 -51.22 -10.72 -32.45
C ARG A 52 -52.00 -9.58 -31.81
N THR A 53 -52.43 -9.80 -30.58
CA THR A 53 -52.80 -8.73 -29.65
C THR A 53 -51.63 -7.77 -29.49
N GLU A 54 -51.82 -6.52 -29.90
CA GLU A 54 -50.89 -5.43 -29.62
C GLU A 54 -50.88 -5.14 -28.12
N ILE A 55 -49.88 -5.67 -27.42
CA ILE A 55 -49.50 -5.14 -26.11
C ILE A 55 -48.71 -3.87 -26.42
N HIS A 56 -49.31 -2.70 -26.19
CA HIS A 56 -48.59 -1.43 -26.17
C HIS A 56 -47.53 -1.48 -25.06
N GLY A 57 -46.33 -1.94 -25.41
CA GLY A 57 -45.16 -1.83 -24.55
C GLY A 57 -44.81 -0.36 -24.41
N GLN A 58 -44.86 0.15 -23.18
CA GLN A 58 -44.25 1.44 -22.87
C GLN A 58 -42.78 1.39 -23.30
N PRO A 59 -42.26 2.44 -23.97
CA PRO A 59 -40.84 2.50 -24.28
C PRO A 59 -40.06 2.37 -22.98
N ALA A 60 -39.11 1.45 -22.94
CA ALA A 60 -38.20 1.28 -21.81
C ALA A 60 -37.60 2.66 -21.47
N PRO A 61 -37.54 3.05 -20.18
CA PRO A 61 -36.94 4.32 -19.81
C PRO A 61 -35.50 4.34 -20.32
N THR A 62 -35.19 5.30 -21.18
CA THR A 62 -33.84 5.61 -21.62
C THR A 62 -32.95 5.72 -20.37
N PRO A 63 -31.80 5.03 -20.30
CA PRO A 63 -30.86 5.24 -19.20
C PRO A 63 -30.55 6.73 -19.16
N ALA A 64 -30.82 7.38 -18.01
CA ALA A 64 -30.46 8.76 -17.82
C ALA A 64 -28.96 8.89 -18.15
N ALA A 65 -28.64 9.66 -19.19
CA ALA A 65 -27.27 10.00 -19.51
C ALA A 65 -26.65 10.59 -18.24
N ALA A 66 -25.56 9.99 -17.76
CA ALA A 66 -24.83 10.51 -16.61
C ALA A 66 -24.56 12.00 -16.86
N ALA A 67 -24.99 12.85 -15.92
CA ALA A 67 -24.77 14.29 -16.01
C ALA A 67 -23.27 14.56 -16.24
N ALA A 68 -22.97 15.55 -17.07
CA ALA A 68 -21.58 15.94 -17.31
C ALA A 68 -20.89 16.29 -15.97
N PRO A 69 -19.61 15.91 -15.78
CA PRO A 69 -18.87 16.22 -14.57
C PRO A 69 -18.94 17.72 -14.25
N SER A 70 -19.14 18.06 -12.98
CA SER A 70 -19.07 19.47 -12.56
C SER A 70 -17.68 20.03 -12.79
N GLU A 71 -17.54 21.36 -12.90
CA GLU A 71 -16.22 21.98 -13.05
C GLU A 71 -15.30 21.64 -11.85
N ALA A 72 -15.86 21.63 -10.64
CA ALA A 72 -15.17 21.22 -9.42
C ALA A 72 -14.69 19.76 -9.49
N GLU A 73 -15.52 18.85 -9.99
CA GLU A 73 -15.13 17.45 -10.22
C GLU A 73 -13.98 17.35 -11.23
N ALA A 74 -14.03 18.11 -12.32
CA ALA A 74 -12.97 18.12 -13.32
C ALA A 74 -11.64 18.70 -12.80
N ARG A 75 -11.69 19.73 -11.94
CA ARG A 75 -10.51 20.27 -11.25
C ARG A 75 -9.96 19.26 -10.23
N GLY A 76 -10.84 18.70 -9.42
CA GLY A 76 -10.52 17.69 -8.41
C GLY A 76 -9.89 16.44 -9.01
N LYS A 77 -10.37 16.00 -10.17
CA LYS A 77 -9.75 14.90 -10.92
C LYS A 77 -8.31 15.19 -11.30
N ARG A 78 -7.97 16.42 -11.71
CA ARG A 78 -6.59 16.78 -12.06
C ARG A 78 -5.67 16.74 -10.84
N VAL A 79 -6.16 17.24 -9.71
CA VAL A 79 -5.46 17.13 -8.41
C VAL A 79 -5.24 15.66 -8.05
N TYR A 80 -6.28 14.84 -8.15
CA TYR A 80 -6.22 13.41 -7.86
C TYR A 80 -5.22 12.66 -8.75
N ASP A 81 -5.28 12.90 -10.06
CA ASP A 81 -4.38 12.26 -11.04
C ASP A 81 -2.91 12.63 -10.79
N THR A 82 -2.64 13.84 -10.30
CA THR A 82 -1.29 14.35 -10.05
C THR A 82 -0.71 13.88 -8.72
N HIS A 83 -1.54 13.80 -7.67
CA HIS A 83 -1.07 13.67 -6.30
C HIS A 83 -1.54 12.40 -5.58
N CYS A 84 -2.65 11.79 -6.01
CA CYS A 84 -3.30 10.73 -5.26
C CYS A 84 -3.19 9.34 -5.92
N VAL A 85 -3.08 9.28 -7.25
CA VAL A 85 -3.11 8.02 -8.02
C VAL A 85 -2.01 7.03 -7.65
N GLU A 86 -0.80 7.51 -7.31
CA GLU A 86 0.34 6.63 -6.99
C GLU A 86 0.02 5.67 -5.83
N CYS A 87 -0.73 6.16 -4.84
CA CYS A 87 -1.16 5.38 -3.69
C CYS A 87 -2.60 4.86 -3.86
N HIS A 88 -3.55 5.75 -4.18
CA HIS A 88 -4.98 5.43 -4.19
C HIS A 88 -5.47 4.74 -5.48
N GLY A 89 -4.63 4.71 -6.51
CA GLY A 89 -4.93 4.08 -7.79
C GLY A 89 -5.89 4.88 -8.66
N ARG A 90 -5.86 4.62 -9.98
CA ARG A 90 -6.78 5.24 -10.94
C ARG A 90 -8.23 4.76 -10.78
N THR A 91 -8.44 3.69 -10.02
CA THR A 91 -9.77 3.10 -9.79
C THR A 91 -10.39 3.54 -8.47
N GLY A 92 -9.68 4.36 -7.67
CA GLY A 92 -10.13 4.79 -6.34
C GLY A 92 -10.14 3.69 -5.28
N ARG A 93 -9.70 2.48 -5.62
CA ARG A 93 -9.73 1.32 -4.72
C ARG A 93 -8.48 1.21 -3.84
N GLY A 94 -7.60 2.20 -3.78
CA GLY A 94 -6.34 2.01 -3.04
C GLY A 94 -5.45 0.92 -3.67
N ASP A 95 -5.50 0.81 -4.99
CA ASP A 95 -4.75 -0.15 -5.82
C ASP A 95 -3.70 0.55 -6.69
N GLY A 96 -3.16 1.67 -6.20
CA GLY A 96 -2.05 2.36 -6.85
C GLY A 96 -0.77 1.50 -6.85
N PRO A 97 0.18 1.78 -7.75
CA PRO A 97 1.45 1.05 -7.84
C PRO A 97 2.23 1.01 -6.52
N ALA A 98 2.13 2.04 -5.67
CA ALA A 98 2.75 2.05 -4.34
C ALA A 98 1.98 1.21 -3.30
N SER A 99 0.68 0.96 -3.51
CA SER A 99 -0.20 0.34 -2.51
C SER A 99 0.26 -1.01 -1.93
N PRO A 100 0.94 -1.92 -2.67
CA PRO A 100 1.42 -3.18 -2.10
C PRO A 100 2.52 -2.99 -1.05
N MET A 101 3.22 -1.85 -1.06
CA MET A 101 4.33 -1.55 -0.14
C MET A 101 3.89 -0.76 1.10
N LEU A 102 2.64 -0.29 1.14
CA LEU A 102 2.15 0.59 2.19
C LEU A 102 1.38 -0.18 3.27
N VAL A 103 1.80 -0.01 4.52
CA VAL A 103 1.09 -0.50 5.70
C VAL A 103 0.81 0.69 6.63
N PRO A 104 -0.46 1.03 6.90
CA PRO A 104 -1.68 0.45 6.33
C PRO A 104 -1.85 0.76 4.83
N ARG A 105 -2.59 -0.08 4.10
CA ARG A 105 -2.89 0.16 2.68
C ARG A 105 -3.74 1.42 2.48
N PRO A 106 -3.64 2.09 1.31
CA PRO A 106 -4.48 3.22 0.95
C PRO A 106 -5.98 2.88 0.97
N ARG A 107 -6.81 3.87 1.28
CA ARG A 107 -8.27 3.73 1.40
C ARG A 107 -8.91 3.35 0.06
N ASP A 108 -9.88 2.44 0.12
CA ASP A 108 -10.84 2.17 -0.94
C ASP A 108 -12.02 3.14 -0.84
N PHE A 109 -12.07 4.12 -1.74
CA PHE A 109 -13.12 5.13 -1.77
C PHE A 109 -14.45 4.58 -2.30
N THR A 110 -14.42 3.51 -3.11
CA THR A 110 -15.62 2.97 -3.77
C THR A 110 -16.65 2.41 -2.80
N THR A 111 -16.18 1.93 -1.65
CA THR A 111 -17.02 1.38 -0.57
C THR A 111 -17.83 2.44 0.19
N GLY A 112 -17.44 3.71 0.12
CA GLY A 112 -17.99 4.76 0.98
C GLY A 112 -17.74 4.54 2.48
N ARG A 113 -16.85 3.62 2.87
CA ARG A 113 -16.53 3.30 4.27
C ARG A 113 -15.23 3.99 4.71
N TYR A 114 -15.33 4.94 5.63
CA TYR A 114 -14.19 5.72 6.12
C TYR A 114 -13.92 5.46 7.60
N LYS A 115 -12.63 5.36 7.97
CA LYS A 115 -12.19 5.13 9.35
C LYS A 115 -12.37 6.39 10.22
N LEU A 116 -12.03 7.55 9.68
CA LEU A 116 -12.03 8.84 10.38
C LEU A 116 -13.32 9.57 10.05
N ARG A 117 -14.24 9.62 11.01
CA ARG A 117 -15.58 10.21 10.86
C ARG A 117 -16.00 10.89 12.16
N SER A 118 -16.96 11.79 12.03
CA SER A 118 -17.77 12.35 13.11
C SER A 118 -19.24 11.90 13.05
N THR A 119 -19.58 10.96 12.16
CA THR A 119 -20.93 10.42 11.95
C THR A 119 -21.11 9.04 12.58
N GLU A 120 -22.35 8.63 12.87
CA GLU A 120 -22.66 7.32 13.48
C GLU A 120 -22.02 6.15 12.72
N THR A 121 -21.74 5.04 13.42
CA THR A 121 -21.15 3.85 12.80
C THR A 121 -21.98 3.36 11.61
N GLY A 122 -21.32 3.11 10.48
CA GLY A 122 -21.96 2.70 9.23
C GLY A 122 -22.28 3.85 8.29
N SER A 123 -22.45 5.09 8.78
CA SER A 123 -22.73 6.27 7.96
C SER A 123 -21.50 6.78 7.20
N ILE A 124 -21.73 7.46 6.06
CA ILE A 124 -20.70 8.19 5.32
C ILE A 124 -20.07 9.32 6.16
N PRO A 125 -18.81 9.72 5.90
CA PRO A 125 -18.19 10.90 6.51
C PRO A 125 -18.92 12.19 6.10
N THR A 126 -18.78 13.23 6.92
CA THR A 126 -19.10 14.60 6.50
C THR A 126 -18.04 15.14 5.54
N ASP A 127 -18.35 16.22 4.82
CA ASP A 127 -17.38 16.91 3.99
C ASP A 127 -16.20 17.43 4.82
N GLU A 128 -16.46 17.92 6.04
CA GLU A 128 -15.40 18.36 6.96
C GLU A 128 -14.50 17.20 7.40
N ASP A 129 -15.03 16.00 7.63
CA ASP A 129 -14.20 14.82 7.94
C ASP A 129 -13.23 14.51 6.78
N LEU A 130 -13.71 14.58 5.54
CA LEU A 130 -12.89 14.35 4.34
C LEU A 130 -11.85 15.46 4.14
N LEU A 131 -12.27 16.72 4.24
CA LEU A 131 -11.40 17.89 4.12
C LEU A 131 -10.29 17.85 5.15
N ARG A 132 -10.62 17.60 6.42
CA ARG A 132 -9.65 17.47 7.51
C ARG A 132 -8.65 16.35 7.25
N THR A 133 -9.14 15.20 6.78
CA THR A 133 -8.28 14.05 6.45
C THR A 133 -7.30 14.36 5.32
N VAL A 134 -7.72 15.08 4.27
CA VAL A 134 -6.82 15.46 3.17
C VAL A 134 -5.85 16.55 3.63
N ARG A 135 -6.31 17.57 4.35
CA ARG A 135 -5.46 18.66 4.86
C ARG A 135 -4.35 18.16 5.76
N GLN A 136 -4.73 17.40 6.80
CA GLN A 136 -3.82 16.98 7.88
C GLN A 136 -3.11 15.65 7.57
N GLY A 137 -3.57 14.94 6.54
CA GLY A 137 -3.14 13.58 6.27
C GLY A 137 -3.67 12.60 7.31
N VAL A 138 -3.05 11.43 7.37
CA VAL A 138 -3.38 10.42 8.37
C VAL A 138 -2.11 10.05 9.13
N TYR A 139 -2.01 10.50 10.38
CA TYR A 139 -0.88 10.22 11.26
C TYR A 139 -0.58 8.73 11.36
N GLY A 140 0.71 8.37 11.44
CA GLY A 140 1.14 6.96 11.48
C GLY A 140 0.86 6.19 10.19
N SER A 141 0.68 6.86 9.05
CA SER A 141 0.51 6.23 7.74
C SER A 141 1.29 7.00 6.65
N ALA A 142 1.33 6.44 5.44
CA ALA A 142 1.94 7.08 4.27
C ALA A 142 1.07 8.19 3.63
N MET A 143 -0.08 8.54 4.20
CA MET A 143 -0.91 9.64 3.70
C MET A 143 -0.45 10.97 4.32
N PRO A 144 0.27 11.82 3.57
CA PRO A 144 0.84 13.06 4.12
C PRO A 144 -0.21 14.14 4.31
N ALA A 145 0.16 15.19 5.04
CA ALA A 145 -0.60 16.43 5.10
C ALA A 145 -0.47 17.20 3.78
N TRP A 146 -1.58 17.51 3.12
CA TRP A 146 -1.58 18.20 1.83
C TRP A 146 -1.76 19.71 1.92
N GLU A 147 -2.11 20.25 3.10
CA GLU A 147 -2.34 21.70 3.31
C GLU A 147 -1.11 22.58 3.01
N LYS A 148 0.09 22.00 2.94
CA LYS A 148 1.34 22.71 2.60
C LYS A 148 1.69 22.62 1.11
N VAL A 149 0.97 21.80 0.35
CA VAL A 149 1.26 21.50 -1.06
C VAL A 149 0.11 21.95 -1.97
N LEU A 150 -1.13 21.79 -1.51
CA LEU A 150 -2.35 22.11 -2.23
C LEU A 150 -3.03 23.34 -1.63
N SER A 151 -3.71 24.12 -2.47
CA SER A 151 -4.58 25.19 -1.99
C SER A 151 -5.84 24.63 -1.33
N ASP A 152 -6.53 25.43 -0.50
CA ASP A 152 -7.82 25.03 0.08
C ASP A 152 -8.86 24.72 -1.01
N ALA A 153 -8.83 25.43 -2.14
CA ALA A 153 -9.72 25.18 -3.26
C ALA A 153 -9.43 23.82 -3.93
N ASP A 154 -8.14 23.48 -4.14
CA ASP A 154 -7.75 22.18 -4.70
C ASP A 154 -8.15 21.02 -3.76
N ILE A 155 -8.02 21.24 -2.44
CA ILE A 155 -8.45 20.25 -1.44
C ILE A 155 -9.97 20.06 -1.46
N GLN A 156 -10.75 21.14 -1.61
CA GLN A 156 -12.20 21.06 -1.77
C GLN A 156 -12.59 20.32 -3.05
N ASP A 157 -11.99 20.69 -4.17
CA ASP A 157 -12.27 20.08 -5.47
C ASP A 157 -11.89 18.58 -5.48
N VAL A 158 -10.74 18.19 -4.91
CA VAL A 158 -10.38 16.77 -4.84
C VAL A 158 -11.31 15.97 -3.93
N VAL A 159 -11.84 16.57 -2.85
CA VAL A 159 -12.89 15.94 -2.02
C VAL A 159 -14.18 15.76 -2.82
N VAL A 160 -14.58 16.73 -3.64
CA VAL A 160 -15.73 16.59 -4.56
C VAL A 160 -15.50 15.40 -5.50
N TYR A 161 -14.31 15.29 -6.10
CA TYR A 161 -13.98 14.15 -6.97
C TYR A 161 -13.94 12.82 -6.20
N ILE A 162 -13.39 12.79 -4.98
CA ILE A 162 -13.34 11.55 -4.18
C ILE A 162 -14.75 11.03 -3.87
N LYS A 163 -15.72 11.92 -3.62
CA LYS A 163 -17.12 11.55 -3.34
C LYS A 163 -17.79 10.86 -4.52
N THR A 164 -17.33 11.06 -5.77
CA THR A 164 -17.94 10.42 -6.95
C THR A 164 -17.67 8.92 -7.04
N TRP A 165 -16.66 8.41 -6.33
CA TRP A 165 -16.32 6.98 -6.33
C TRP A 165 -17.37 6.07 -5.69
N SER A 166 -18.25 6.61 -4.83
CA SER A 166 -19.27 5.82 -4.15
C SER A 166 -20.67 6.43 -4.31
N PRO A 167 -21.67 5.66 -4.78
CA PRO A 167 -23.05 6.16 -4.94
C PRO A 167 -23.70 6.54 -3.59
N ARG A 168 -23.12 6.10 -2.47
CA ARG A 168 -23.57 6.46 -1.13
C ARG A 168 -23.55 7.98 -0.91
N PHE A 169 -22.57 8.70 -1.45
CA PHE A 169 -22.50 10.16 -1.30
C PHE A 169 -23.60 10.92 -2.05
N ALA A 170 -24.25 10.29 -3.03
CA ALA A 170 -25.38 10.87 -3.74
C ALA A 170 -26.74 10.57 -3.06
N THR A 171 -26.80 9.52 -2.25
CA THR A 171 -28.05 8.96 -1.71
C THR A 171 -28.20 9.15 -0.20
N GLU A 172 -27.09 9.17 0.53
CA GLU A 172 -27.06 9.34 1.98
C GLU A 172 -26.75 10.78 2.36
N ARG A 173 -27.24 11.21 3.52
CA ARG A 173 -26.84 12.48 4.15
C ARG A 173 -26.02 12.20 5.39
N ALA A 174 -24.85 12.83 5.46
CA ALA A 174 -23.98 12.78 6.62
C ALA A 174 -24.46 13.78 7.69
N ALA A 175 -24.59 13.33 8.94
CA ALA A 175 -24.86 14.18 10.09
C ALA A 175 -23.87 13.83 11.21
N SER A 176 -23.20 14.85 11.76
CA SER A 176 -22.28 14.67 12.87
C SER A 176 -23.04 14.28 14.14
N VAL A 177 -22.44 13.39 14.93
CA VAL A 177 -22.97 13.02 16.25
C VAL A 177 -22.87 14.21 17.21
N ALA A 178 -23.87 14.35 18.06
CA ALA A 178 -23.75 15.24 19.21
C ALA A 178 -22.70 14.66 20.18
N LEU A 179 -21.71 15.47 20.53
CA LEU A 179 -20.70 15.09 21.52
C LEU A 179 -21.24 15.45 22.91
N GLY A 180 -21.14 14.51 23.85
CA GLY A 180 -21.42 14.81 25.25
C GLY A 180 -20.44 15.85 25.80
N ALA A 181 -20.82 16.51 26.90
CA ALA A 181 -19.99 17.52 27.55
C ALA A 181 -18.60 16.93 27.89
N GLN A 182 -17.54 17.64 27.49
CA GLN A 182 -16.18 17.19 27.71
C GLN A 182 -15.84 17.16 29.20
N VAL A 183 -15.39 15.99 29.68
CA VAL A 183 -14.85 15.84 31.03
C VAL A 183 -13.39 16.31 31.03
N PRO A 184 -13.01 17.32 31.84
CA PRO A 184 -11.62 17.75 31.96
C PRO A 184 -10.73 16.63 32.49
N SER A 185 -9.47 16.58 32.03
CA SER A 185 -8.50 15.61 32.54
C SER A 185 -8.15 15.92 34.00
N SER A 186 -8.24 14.89 34.84
CA SER A 186 -7.85 14.91 36.25
C SER A 186 -7.39 13.51 36.68
N PRO A 187 -6.67 13.35 37.79
CA PRO A 187 -6.31 12.03 38.32
C PRO A 187 -7.52 11.11 38.50
N GLU A 188 -8.66 11.64 38.94
CA GLU A 188 -9.91 10.89 39.12
C GLU A 188 -10.52 10.47 37.78
N SER A 189 -10.49 11.35 36.78
CA SER A 189 -10.93 11.03 35.41
C SER A 189 -10.08 9.93 34.78
N ILE A 190 -8.76 10.02 34.94
CA ILE A 190 -7.81 9.01 34.46
C ILE A 190 -8.04 7.67 35.15
N ALA A 191 -8.27 7.66 36.47
CA ALA A 191 -8.56 6.43 37.21
C ALA A 191 -9.85 5.75 36.73
N ARG A 192 -10.94 6.51 36.56
CA ARG A 192 -12.19 5.98 35.98
C ARG A 192 -12.00 5.49 34.55
N GLY A 193 -11.19 6.19 33.76
CA GLY A 193 -10.85 5.79 32.40
C GLY A 193 -10.07 4.47 32.35
N GLN A 194 -9.15 4.25 33.30
CA GLN A 194 -8.41 2.99 33.44
C GLN A 194 -9.35 1.82 33.79
N GLU A 195 -10.29 2.03 34.70
CA GLU A 195 -11.34 1.04 35.01
C GLU A 195 -12.20 0.75 33.78
N GLY A 196 -12.59 1.79 33.04
CA GLY A 196 -13.31 1.68 31.77
C GLY A 196 -12.53 0.87 30.73
N PHE A 197 -11.22 1.08 30.62
CA PHE A 197 -10.33 0.35 29.70
C PHE A 197 -10.33 -1.16 29.98
N ALA A 198 -10.29 -1.53 31.26
CA ALA A 198 -10.37 -2.93 31.68
C ALA A 198 -11.77 -3.51 31.45
N LYS A 199 -12.83 -2.79 31.86
CA LYS A 199 -14.23 -3.20 31.76
C LYS A 199 -14.66 -3.44 30.31
N LEU A 200 -14.25 -2.56 29.40
CA LEU A 200 -14.53 -2.65 27.96
C LEU A 200 -13.57 -3.61 27.24
N ARG A 201 -12.65 -4.26 27.97
CA ARG A 201 -11.68 -5.24 27.48
C ARG A 201 -10.77 -4.68 26.38
N CYS A 202 -10.47 -3.39 26.42
CA CYS A 202 -9.59 -2.72 25.45
C CYS A 202 -8.22 -3.40 25.37
N GLY A 203 -7.72 -3.91 26.50
CA GLY A 203 -6.43 -4.61 26.59
C GLY A 203 -6.33 -5.92 25.80
N SER A 204 -7.46 -6.52 25.39
CA SER A 204 -7.43 -7.70 24.51
C SER A 204 -6.79 -7.39 23.15
N CYS A 205 -7.01 -6.19 22.61
CA CYS A 205 -6.40 -5.68 21.39
C CYS A 205 -5.21 -4.78 21.68
N HIS A 206 -5.35 -3.81 22.59
CA HIS A 206 -4.34 -2.79 22.83
C HIS A 206 -3.26 -3.20 23.84
N GLY A 207 -3.36 -4.37 24.47
CA GLY A 207 -2.51 -4.72 25.60
C GLY A 207 -2.95 -4.00 26.88
N THR A 208 -2.70 -4.60 28.05
CA THR A 208 -2.98 -3.93 29.34
C THR A 208 -2.05 -2.74 29.60
N ASP A 209 -0.91 -2.71 28.91
CA ASP A 209 0.07 -1.63 28.88
C ASP A 209 -0.20 -0.60 27.77
N GLY A 210 -1.23 -0.80 26.95
CA GLY A 210 -1.59 0.06 25.83
C GLY A 210 -0.69 -0.06 24.60
N ARG A 211 0.29 -0.98 24.56
CA ARG A 211 1.30 -1.01 23.48
C ARG A 211 0.86 -1.71 22.18
N GLY A 212 -0.44 -1.97 22.01
CA GLY A 212 -0.93 -2.74 20.87
C GLY A 212 -0.48 -4.21 20.91
N THR A 213 -0.20 -4.74 22.09
CA THR A 213 0.43 -6.05 22.27
C THR A 213 -0.53 -7.18 22.64
N GLY A 214 -1.83 -6.87 22.76
CA GLY A 214 -2.86 -7.81 23.17
C GLY A 214 -2.89 -9.08 22.32
N ALA A 215 -3.41 -10.17 22.88
CA ALA A 215 -3.34 -11.51 22.27
C ALA A 215 -3.85 -11.54 20.82
N ILE A 216 -4.91 -10.77 20.54
CA ILE A 216 -5.54 -10.70 19.21
C ILE A 216 -5.05 -9.52 18.36
N ALA A 217 -4.12 -8.71 18.87
CA ALA A 217 -3.69 -7.45 18.25
C ALA A 217 -3.12 -7.57 16.83
N THR A 218 -2.70 -8.77 16.42
CA THR A 218 -2.10 -9.06 15.11
C THR A 218 -2.86 -10.11 14.31
N GLU A 219 -3.94 -10.67 14.88
CA GLU A 219 -4.74 -11.74 14.26
C GLU A 219 -5.84 -11.17 13.36
N PHE A 220 -6.07 -9.86 13.41
CA PHE A 220 -7.13 -9.24 12.65
C PHE A 220 -6.71 -8.90 11.25
N GLU A 221 -7.66 -9.10 10.34
CA GLU A 221 -7.54 -8.65 8.98
C GLU A 221 -8.57 -7.54 8.71
N ASP A 222 -8.21 -6.59 7.85
CA ASP A 222 -9.19 -5.67 7.28
C ASP A 222 -10.13 -6.39 6.30
N ASP A 223 -11.10 -5.67 5.73
CA ASP A 223 -12.04 -6.20 4.73
C ASP A 223 -11.33 -6.82 3.50
N ARG A 224 -10.02 -6.63 3.35
CA ARG A 224 -9.17 -7.13 2.26
C ARG A 224 -8.18 -8.20 2.70
N LYS A 225 -8.43 -8.84 3.85
CA LYS A 225 -7.59 -9.94 4.37
C LYS A 225 -6.15 -9.49 4.66
N GLN A 226 -5.94 -8.20 4.98
CA GLN A 226 -4.62 -7.68 5.33
C GLN A 226 -4.46 -7.53 6.84
N PRO A 227 -3.32 -7.92 7.42
CA PRO A 227 -3.12 -7.83 8.86
C PRO A 227 -3.22 -6.38 9.34
N LEU A 228 -4.12 -6.14 10.29
CA LEU A 228 -4.24 -4.91 11.05
C LEU A 228 -3.48 -5.07 12.37
N ARG A 229 -2.81 -4.00 12.79
CA ARG A 229 -2.21 -3.91 14.12
C ARG A 229 -3.02 -2.93 14.95
N ALA A 230 -3.29 -3.30 16.20
CA ALA A 230 -3.80 -2.35 17.17
C ALA A 230 -2.77 -1.21 17.36
N ALA A 231 -3.26 0.02 17.56
CA ALA A 231 -2.38 1.15 17.81
C ALA A 231 -1.65 0.97 19.14
N ASP A 232 -0.36 1.34 19.16
CA ASP A 232 0.38 1.59 20.39
C ASP A 232 -0.11 2.92 20.97
N LEU A 233 -0.94 2.82 22.00
CA LEU A 233 -1.57 3.95 22.70
C LEU A 233 -0.54 4.78 23.48
N THR A 234 0.68 4.29 23.67
CA THR A 234 1.77 5.09 24.24
C THR A 234 2.38 6.05 23.21
N GLU A 235 2.09 5.87 21.92
CA GLU A 235 2.63 6.68 20.82
C GLU A 235 1.56 7.55 20.15
N PRO A 236 1.10 8.63 20.81
CA PRO A 236 -0.02 9.45 20.31
C PRO A 236 0.23 10.07 18.92
N TRP A 237 1.49 10.26 18.51
CA TRP A 237 1.85 10.73 17.17
C TRP A 237 1.51 9.74 16.04
N THR A 238 1.07 8.52 16.37
CA THR A 238 0.61 7.51 15.40
C THR A 238 -0.91 7.44 15.27
N PHE A 239 -1.66 8.19 16.09
CA PHE A 239 -3.11 8.10 16.14
C PHE A 239 -3.72 8.69 14.87
N HIS A 240 -4.22 7.83 13.98
CA HIS A 240 -4.78 8.23 12.68
C HIS A 240 -5.75 9.40 12.75
N GLY A 241 -6.57 9.46 13.80
CA GLY A 241 -7.58 10.50 13.98
C GLY A 241 -7.12 11.77 14.73
N GLY A 242 -5.89 11.79 15.23
CA GLY A 242 -5.35 12.85 16.07
C GLY A 242 -5.14 12.44 17.54
N PRO A 243 -4.16 13.04 18.24
CA PRO A 243 -3.80 12.69 19.62
C PRO A 243 -4.63 13.39 20.70
N ALA A 244 -5.47 14.37 20.33
CA ALA A 244 -6.24 15.12 21.32
C ALA A 244 -7.34 14.26 21.95
N ALA A 245 -7.68 14.51 23.21
CA ALA A 245 -8.73 13.78 23.93
C ALA A 245 -10.05 13.73 23.15
N ARG A 246 -10.42 14.84 22.49
CA ARG A 246 -11.62 14.90 21.63
C ARG A 246 -11.55 13.96 20.43
N ASP A 247 -10.39 13.91 19.78
CA ASP A 247 -10.20 13.06 18.59
C ASP A 247 -10.21 11.58 18.98
N ILE A 248 -9.66 11.24 20.15
CA ILE A 248 -9.71 9.90 20.75
C ILE A 248 -11.15 9.53 21.15
N TYR A 249 -11.85 10.42 21.86
CA TYR A 249 -13.26 10.25 22.23
C TYR A 249 -14.14 9.94 21.01
N LEU A 250 -13.93 10.66 19.89
CA LEU A 250 -14.66 10.37 18.66
C LEU A 250 -14.44 8.93 18.16
N ARG A 251 -13.25 8.35 18.33
CA ARG A 251 -12.99 6.95 17.94
C ARG A 251 -13.78 5.97 18.79
N PHE A 252 -13.98 6.26 20.08
CA PHE A 252 -14.86 5.46 20.93
C PHE A 252 -16.33 5.68 20.59
N ARG A 253 -16.75 6.93 20.36
CA ARG A 253 -18.15 7.28 20.09
C ARG A 253 -18.68 6.72 18.78
N VAL A 254 -17.89 6.76 17.71
CA VAL A 254 -18.37 6.36 16.36
C VAL A 254 -17.65 5.16 15.75
N GLY A 255 -16.65 4.62 16.44
CA GLY A 255 -15.84 3.49 15.96
C GLY A 255 -14.99 3.81 14.74
N MET A 256 -14.22 2.82 14.27
CA MET A 256 -13.41 2.94 13.07
C MET A 256 -13.88 1.94 12.01
N THR A 257 -14.80 2.37 11.13
CA THR A 257 -15.40 1.50 10.12
C THR A 257 -14.35 0.80 9.25
N GLY A 258 -14.50 -0.52 9.09
CA GLY A 258 -13.55 -1.35 8.33
C GLY A 258 -12.36 -1.83 9.17
N THR A 259 -12.41 -1.66 10.50
CA THR A 259 -11.51 -2.30 11.45
C THR A 259 -12.32 -2.99 12.56
N PRO A 260 -11.67 -3.85 13.37
CA PRO A 260 -12.27 -4.44 14.56
C PRO A 260 -12.57 -3.44 15.70
N MET A 261 -12.22 -2.15 15.57
CA MET A 261 -12.45 -1.16 16.62
C MET A 261 -13.89 -0.62 16.55
N PRO A 262 -14.79 -1.09 17.44
CA PRO A 262 -16.21 -0.80 17.33
C PRO A 262 -16.54 0.60 17.87
N SER A 263 -17.79 1.02 17.71
CA SER A 263 -18.34 2.08 18.56
C SER A 263 -18.71 1.52 19.92
N PHE A 264 -18.50 2.32 20.96
CA PHE A 264 -18.86 2.03 22.34
C PHE A 264 -20.08 2.85 22.80
N ALA A 265 -20.76 3.56 21.90
CA ALA A 265 -21.92 4.40 22.25
C ALA A 265 -23.07 3.63 22.91
N GLY A 266 -23.21 2.33 22.62
CA GLY A 266 -24.19 1.45 23.28
C GLY A 266 -23.67 0.76 24.54
N ALA A 267 -22.38 0.89 24.86
CA ALA A 267 -21.70 0.16 25.93
C ALA A 267 -21.14 1.05 27.04
N ALA A 268 -20.96 2.35 26.78
CA ALA A 268 -20.41 3.33 27.71
C ALA A 268 -21.12 4.69 27.55
N SER A 269 -21.28 5.44 28.64
CA SER A 269 -21.81 6.79 28.57
C SER A 269 -20.78 7.77 27.97
N ASP A 270 -21.22 8.98 27.59
CA ASP A 270 -20.29 10.00 27.10
C ASP A 270 -19.24 10.39 28.16
N ALA A 271 -19.63 10.46 29.43
CA ALA A 271 -18.70 10.74 30.53
C ALA A 271 -17.66 9.63 30.65
N ASP A 272 -18.08 8.36 30.59
CA ASP A 272 -17.16 7.21 30.63
C ASP A 272 -16.18 7.22 29.44
N MET A 273 -16.66 7.57 28.24
CA MET A 273 -15.80 7.66 27.05
C MET A 273 -14.82 8.84 27.12
N TRP A 274 -15.20 9.95 27.76
CA TRP A 274 -14.28 11.06 28.00
C TRP A 274 -13.22 10.70 29.05
N ASP A 275 -13.62 10.04 30.14
CA ASP A 275 -12.68 9.51 31.14
C ASP A 275 -11.70 8.52 30.48
N LEU A 276 -12.21 7.61 29.64
CA LEU A 276 -11.39 6.68 28.87
C LEU A 276 -10.42 7.41 27.91
N ALA A 277 -10.86 8.47 27.25
CA ALA A 277 -9.99 9.28 26.39
C ALA A 277 -8.88 9.97 27.20
N ASN A 278 -9.20 10.50 28.39
CA ASN A 278 -8.21 11.08 29.29
C ASN A 278 -7.19 10.03 29.77
N TYR A 279 -7.64 8.81 30.06
CA TYR A 279 -6.73 7.70 30.37
C TYR A 279 -5.82 7.37 29.19
N VAL A 280 -6.33 7.23 27.97
CA VAL A 280 -5.49 6.97 26.79
C VAL A 280 -4.47 8.09 26.55
N VAL A 281 -4.85 9.36 26.72
CA VAL A 281 -3.90 10.48 26.66
C VAL A 281 -2.81 10.34 27.73
N SER A 282 -3.16 9.85 28.93
CA SER A 282 -2.20 9.66 30.02
C SER A 282 -1.15 8.56 29.76
N LEU A 283 -1.41 7.64 28.83
CA LEU A 283 -0.48 6.57 28.45
C LEU A 283 0.68 7.08 27.59
N ALA A 284 0.59 8.31 27.07
CA ALA A 284 1.57 8.88 26.16
C ALA A 284 2.99 8.84 26.74
N ARG A 285 3.88 8.12 26.06
CA ARG A 285 5.31 8.16 26.37
C ARG A 285 5.94 9.39 25.73
N LYS A 286 7.07 9.83 26.30
CA LYS A 286 7.92 10.84 25.69
C LYS A 286 8.48 10.31 24.35
N PRO A 287 8.38 11.06 23.25
CA PRO A 287 8.97 10.60 22.00
C PRO A 287 10.50 10.68 22.06
N VAL A 288 11.18 9.82 21.28
CA VAL A 288 12.64 9.67 21.30
C VAL A 288 13.35 11.00 20.99
N TRP A 289 12.81 11.81 20.07
CA TRP A 289 13.36 13.13 19.73
C TRP A 289 13.23 14.19 20.83
N SER A 290 12.50 13.89 21.91
CA SER A 290 12.41 14.75 23.10
C SER A 290 13.11 14.13 24.31
N MET A 291 13.60 12.89 24.21
CA MET A 291 14.29 12.21 25.31
C MET A 291 15.74 12.68 25.47
N ASN A 292 16.26 12.64 26.69
CA ASN A 292 17.68 12.76 26.99
C ASN A 292 18.38 11.40 26.83
N ALA A 293 19.72 11.36 26.92
CA ALA A 293 20.51 10.16 26.70
C ALA A 293 20.20 9.01 27.69
N GLU A 294 19.93 9.33 28.96
CA GLU A 294 19.59 8.33 29.99
C GLU A 294 18.22 7.70 29.72
N GLU A 295 17.23 8.53 29.38
CA GLU A 295 15.88 8.09 28.99
C GLU A 295 15.92 7.18 27.76
N ILE A 296 16.73 7.52 26.73
CA ILE A 296 16.93 6.69 25.54
C ILE A 296 17.59 5.35 25.90
N THR A 297 18.62 5.39 26.74
CA THR A 297 19.33 4.18 27.18
C THR A 297 18.40 3.25 27.94
N ALA A 298 17.59 3.79 28.85
CA ALA A 298 16.60 3.02 29.60
C ALA A 298 15.50 2.45 28.70
N LEU A 299 15.04 3.20 27.70
CA LEU A 299 14.08 2.73 26.70
C LEU A 299 14.62 1.51 25.94
N TYR A 300 15.82 1.62 25.35
CA TYR A 300 16.41 0.52 24.58
C TYR A 300 16.78 -0.68 25.45
N ALA A 301 17.22 -0.47 26.70
CA ALA A 301 17.47 -1.56 27.63
C ALA A 301 16.19 -2.35 27.93
N ARG A 302 15.06 -1.66 28.12
CA ARG A 302 13.75 -2.30 28.33
C ARG A 302 13.31 -3.06 27.08
N GLU A 303 13.39 -2.46 25.90
CA GLU A 303 13.05 -3.11 24.63
C GLU A 303 13.91 -4.36 24.38
N ALA A 304 15.21 -4.31 24.70
CA ALA A 304 16.10 -5.45 24.60
C ALA A 304 15.72 -6.57 25.58
N ALA A 305 15.31 -6.23 26.81
CA ALA A 305 14.84 -7.21 27.79
C ALA A 305 13.52 -7.88 27.33
N GLU A 306 12.58 -7.11 26.81
CA GLU A 306 11.32 -7.61 26.24
C GLU A 306 11.56 -8.52 25.03
N ALA A 307 12.48 -8.11 24.13
CA ALA A 307 12.90 -8.90 22.99
C ALA A 307 13.50 -10.27 23.39
N LYS A 308 14.26 -10.31 24.49
CA LYS A 308 14.82 -11.55 25.05
C LYS A 308 13.77 -12.45 25.69
N ALA A 309 12.72 -11.86 26.27
CA ALA A 309 11.64 -12.63 26.89
C ALA A 309 10.78 -13.38 25.87
N ASP A 310 10.60 -12.83 24.65
CA ASP A 310 9.87 -13.48 23.56
C ASP A 310 10.57 -13.29 22.20
N PRO A 311 11.56 -14.15 21.87
CA PRO A 311 12.34 -14.02 20.64
C PRO A 311 11.52 -14.31 19.38
N ILE A 312 10.47 -15.14 19.45
CA ILE A 312 9.62 -15.42 18.29
C ILE A 312 8.80 -14.18 17.94
N ARG A 313 8.18 -13.53 18.94
CA ARG A 313 7.46 -12.28 18.74
C ARG A 313 8.35 -11.17 18.21
N ARG A 314 9.55 -11.01 18.78
CA ARG A 314 10.55 -10.05 18.28
C ARG A 314 10.94 -10.36 16.84
N GLY A 315 11.21 -11.62 16.53
CA GLY A 315 11.56 -12.08 15.19
C GLY A 315 10.48 -11.79 14.17
N LYS A 316 9.21 -12.07 14.51
CA LYS A 316 8.06 -11.74 13.67
C LYS A 316 7.99 -10.25 13.39
N TYR A 317 8.13 -9.43 14.42
CA TYR A 317 8.14 -7.97 14.29
C TYR A 317 9.23 -7.51 13.33
N LEU A 318 10.47 -8.00 13.49
CA LEU A 318 11.59 -7.63 12.63
C LEU A 318 11.38 -8.07 11.17
N VAL A 319 10.92 -9.30 10.93
CA VAL A 319 10.67 -9.81 9.57
C VAL A 319 9.53 -9.06 8.88
N ASP A 320 8.47 -8.70 9.62
CA ASP A 320 7.38 -7.89 9.06
C ASP A 320 7.83 -6.43 8.79
N THR A 321 8.53 -5.78 9.73
CA THR A 321 8.94 -4.36 9.61
C THR A 321 10.04 -4.15 8.57
N HIS A 322 10.95 -5.12 8.39
CA HIS A 322 11.93 -5.10 7.30
C HIS A 322 11.34 -5.61 5.97
N LEU A 323 10.01 -5.76 5.89
CA LEU A 323 9.27 -6.06 4.66
C LEU A 323 9.76 -7.31 3.93
N CYS A 324 10.28 -8.32 4.65
CA CYS A 324 10.85 -9.51 4.01
C CYS A 324 9.81 -10.20 3.11
N ALA A 325 8.54 -10.23 3.55
CA ALA A 325 7.44 -10.85 2.80
C ALA A 325 7.12 -10.15 1.47
N VAL A 326 7.50 -8.88 1.27
CA VAL A 326 7.26 -8.15 0.02
C VAL A 326 8.09 -8.76 -1.12
N CYS A 327 9.37 -9.02 -0.85
CA CYS A 327 10.25 -9.64 -1.82
C CYS A 327 10.13 -11.16 -1.78
N HIS A 328 10.02 -11.77 -0.60
CA HIS A 328 10.02 -13.22 -0.44
C HIS A 328 8.63 -13.86 -0.53
N SER A 329 7.67 -13.27 -1.23
CA SER A 329 6.40 -13.94 -1.55
C SER A 329 6.02 -13.70 -3.00
N PRO A 330 5.41 -14.67 -3.70
CA PRO A 330 4.94 -14.45 -5.06
C PRO A 330 3.71 -13.56 -5.04
N LEU A 331 3.67 -12.61 -5.97
CA LEU A 331 2.53 -11.70 -6.15
C LEU A 331 1.66 -12.14 -7.32
N ASP A 332 0.34 -11.99 -7.17
CA ASP A 332 -0.62 -12.15 -8.25
C ASP A 332 -0.62 -10.94 -9.22
N ARG A 333 -1.50 -10.96 -10.22
CA ARG A 333 -1.62 -9.87 -11.21
C ARG A 333 -2.02 -8.52 -10.61
N ASP A 334 -2.63 -8.53 -9.43
CA ASP A 334 -3.07 -7.34 -8.70
C ASP A 334 -2.02 -6.89 -7.67
N GLY A 335 -0.82 -7.49 -7.68
CA GLY A 335 0.25 -7.17 -6.75
C GLY A 335 -0.02 -7.64 -5.32
N LYS A 336 -0.90 -8.63 -5.11
CA LYS A 336 -1.18 -9.20 -3.79
C LYS A 336 -0.39 -10.48 -3.59
N ILE A 337 0.05 -10.73 -2.35
CA ILE A 337 0.68 -12.01 -1.99
C ILE A 337 -0.32 -13.14 -2.28
N MET A 338 0.11 -14.13 -3.06
CA MET A 338 -0.74 -15.27 -3.37
C MET A 338 -1.15 -16.01 -2.07
N PRO A 339 -2.42 -16.44 -1.94
CA PRO A 339 -2.88 -17.13 -0.73
C PRO A 339 -2.01 -18.34 -0.39
N GLY A 340 -1.61 -18.44 0.88
CA GLY A 340 -0.75 -19.53 1.38
C GLY A 340 0.73 -19.44 0.98
N MET A 341 1.14 -18.43 0.21
CA MET A 341 2.51 -18.29 -0.31
C MET A 341 3.35 -17.23 0.41
N LYS A 342 2.89 -16.73 1.57
CA LYS A 342 3.65 -15.74 2.36
C LYS A 342 5.02 -16.33 2.74
N LEU A 343 6.10 -15.59 2.45
CA LEU A 343 7.49 -15.99 2.66
C LEU A 343 7.96 -17.19 1.81
N ALA A 344 7.17 -17.66 0.84
CA ALA A 344 7.50 -18.83 0.00
C ALA A 344 8.44 -18.53 -1.19
N GLY A 345 8.91 -17.29 -1.35
CA GLY A 345 9.78 -16.87 -2.45
C GLY A 345 9.11 -16.85 -3.82
N GLY A 346 9.88 -16.59 -4.87
CA GLY A 346 9.43 -16.65 -6.26
C GLY A 346 9.12 -15.32 -6.91
N GLN A 347 9.35 -14.19 -6.24
CA GLN A 347 9.27 -12.88 -6.87
C GLN A 347 10.49 -12.65 -7.75
N LEU A 348 10.28 -12.29 -9.01
CA LEU A 348 11.37 -12.01 -9.94
C LEU A 348 11.78 -10.53 -9.88
N ILE A 349 12.99 -10.25 -9.39
CA ILE A 349 13.55 -8.90 -9.40
C ILE A 349 14.52 -8.78 -10.58
N ARG A 350 14.13 -8.02 -11.61
CA ARG A 350 14.97 -7.76 -12.78
C ARG A 350 15.76 -6.48 -12.57
N VAL A 351 17.07 -6.60 -12.46
CA VAL A 351 17.99 -5.47 -12.36
C VAL A 351 18.76 -5.39 -13.67
N LEU A 352 18.36 -4.52 -14.60
CA LEU A 352 19.10 -4.34 -15.85
C LEU A 352 20.37 -3.49 -15.62
N PRO A 353 21.54 -3.85 -16.18
CA PRO A 353 21.87 -5.04 -17.00
C PRO A 353 22.40 -6.24 -16.18
N PHE A 354 22.22 -6.25 -14.86
CA PHE A 354 22.83 -7.19 -13.91
C PHE A 354 22.17 -8.57 -13.85
N GLY A 355 20.90 -8.71 -14.25
CA GLY A 355 20.22 -9.99 -14.41
C GLY A 355 18.87 -10.08 -13.72
N ASP A 356 18.43 -11.32 -13.60
CA ASP A 356 17.14 -11.76 -13.08
C ASP A 356 17.39 -12.49 -11.74
N TYR A 357 16.83 -11.93 -10.68
CA TYR A 357 17.04 -12.37 -9.30
C TYR A 357 15.71 -12.84 -8.70
N PRO A 358 15.33 -14.12 -8.88
CA PRO A 358 14.20 -14.71 -8.17
C PRO A 358 14.49 -14.79 -6.67
N THR A 359 13.54 -14.35 -5.85
CA THR A 359 13.68 -14.32 -4.38
C THR A 359 13.52 -15.72 -3.78
N CYS A 360 14.33 -16.04 -2.78
CA CYS A 360 14.35 -17.37 -2.16
C CYS A 360 13.12 -17.66 -1.28
N ASN A 361 12.77 -18.94 -1.14
CA ASN A 361 11.79 -19.41 -0.19
C ASN A 361 12.36 -19.37 1.24
N LEU A 362 11.72 -18.62 2.13
CA LEU A 362 12.12 -18.44 3.53
C LEU A 362 11.35 -19.35 4.50
N THR A 363 10.45 -20.19 4.01
CA THR A 363 9.68 -21.12 4.85
C THR A 363 10.54 -22.26 5.41
N SER A 364 10.01 -22.99 6.39
CA SER A 364 10.69 -24.14 6.99
C SER A 364 10.73 -25.39 6.09
N ASP A 365 10.40 -25.27 4.81
CA ASP A 365 10.49 -26.38 3.86
C ASP A 365 11.94 -26.89 3.73
N LYS A 366 12.09 -28.23 3.68
CA LYS A 366 13.40 -28.89 3.74
C LYS A 366 14.11 -28.95 2.38
N GLU A 367 13.37 -28.96 1.28
CA GLU A 367 13.96 -29.09 -0.05
C GLU A 367 14.16 -27.72 -0.72
N THR A 368 13.16 -26.85 -0.64
CA THR A 368 13.13 -25.56 -1.35
C THR A 368 13.34 -24.36 -0.43
N GLY A 369 13.14 -24.53 0.88
CA GLY A 369 13.22 -23.46 1.90
C GLY A 369 14.45 -23.52 2.81
N LEU A 370 14.30 -22.98 4.02
CA LEU A 370 15.35 -22.88 5.05
C LEU A 370 15.42 -24.10 5.99
N GLY A 371 14.56 -25.10 5.81
CA GLY A 371 14.40 -26.21 6.75
C GLY A 371 15.68 -27.03 7.00
N ARG A 372 16.59 -27.08 6.03
CA ARG A 372 17.92 -27.73 6.16
C ARG A 372 19.08 -26.79 6.46
N TRP A 373 18.87 -25.48 6.37
CA TRP A 373 19.93 -24.50 6.62
C TRP A 373 20.21 -24.46 8.11
N THR A 374 21.47 -24.27 8.51
CA THR A 374 21.80 -23.98 9.90
C THR A 374 21.43 -22.54 10.25
N ASP A 375 21.23 -22.24 11.53
CA ASP A 375 20.94 -20.88 11.98
C ASP A 375 22.03 -19.91 11.55
N ASP A 376 23.31 -20.31 11.64
CA ASP A 376 24.44 -19.48 11.22
C ASP A 376 24.47 -19.25 9.71
N GLN A 377 24.03 -20.22 8.90
CA GLN A 377 23.88 -20.02 7.46
C GLN A 377 22.81 -18.98 7.14
N ILE A 378 21.68 -19.01 7.86
CA ILE A 378 20.61 -18.02 7.70
C ILE A 378 21.10 -16.63 8.13
N LYS A 379 21.74 -16.51 9.30
CA LYS A 379 22.30 -15.24 9.78
C LYS A 379 23.34 -14.69 8.81
N ARG A 380 24.23 -15.55 8.30
CA ARG A 380 25.29 -15.17 7.37
C ARG A 380 24.73 -14.60 6.07
N VAL A 381 23.69 -15.20 5.48
CA VAL A 381 23.11 -14.65 4.24
C VAL A 381 22.43 -13.31 4.50
N ILE A 382 21.77 -13.13 5.66
CA ILE A 382 21.10 -11.88 6.03
C ILE A 382 22.13 -10.74 6.17
N THR A 383 23.25 -10.97 6.85
CA THR A 383 24.20 -9.89 7.20
C THR A 383 25.34 -9.70 6.20
N THR A 384 25.67 -10.72 5.40
CA THR A 384 26.82 -10.68 4.48
C THR A 384 26.48 -11.04 3.04
N GLY A 385 25.25 -11.49 2.78
CA GLY A 385 24.82 -11.93 1.46
C GLY A 385 25.50 -13.22 1.00
N ILE A 386 26.10 -14.02 1.88
CA ILE A 386 26.80 -15.26 1.49
C ILE A 386 25.89 -16.46 1.73
N ARG A 387 25.56 -17.19 0.66
CA ARG A 387 24.76 -18.42 0.71
C ARG A 387 25.58 -19.61 1.25
N PRO A 388 24.92 -20.71 1.68
CA PRO A 388 25.61 -21.93 2.14
C PRO A 388 26.61 -22.51 1.13
N ASN A 389 26.32 -22.37 -0.16
CA ASN A 389 27.20 -22.83 -1.26
C ASN A 389 28.35 -21.85 -1.58
N GLY A 390 28.54 -20.79 -0.77
CA GLY A 390 29.58 -19.79 -0.95
C GLY A 390 29.28 -18.71 -1.98
N VAL A 391 28.15 -18.79 -2.70
CA VAL A 391 27.75 -17.75 -3.64
C VAL A 391 27.44 -16.45 -2.89
N ARG A 392 28.09 -15.36 -3.30
CA ARG A 392 27.85 -14.02 -2.76
C ARG A 392 26.78 -13.30 -3.56
N LEU A 393 25.76 -12.82 -2.86
CA LEU A 393 24.71 -11.99 -3.41
C LEU A 393 25.23 -10.56 -3.63
N PRO A 394 24.92 -9.93 -4.77
CA PRO A 394 25.09 -8.49 -4.90
C PRO A 394 24.26 -7.76 -3.81
N PRO A 395 24.69 -6.59 -3.32
CA PRO A 395 23.94 -5.81 -2.33
C PRO A 395 22.63 -5.23 -2.88
N PHE A 396 22.33 -5.47 -4.16
CA PHE A 396 21.07 -5.17 -4.83
C PHE A 396 20.67 -6.47 -5.55
N PRO A 397 19.49 -7.07 -5.35
CA PRO A 397 18.25 -6.51 -4.82
C PRO A 397 17.94 -6.81 -3.33
N MET A 398 18.76 -7.64 -2.67
CA MET A 398 18.66 -7.89 -1.23
C MET A 398 19.78 -7.11 -0.54
N ASP A 399 19.43 -5.98 0.07
CA ASP A 399 20.37 -5.07 0.75
C ASP A 399 20.87 -5.65 2.09
N TRP A 400 21.67 -6.71 2.01
CA TRP A 400 22.32 -7.34 3.16
C TRP A 400 23.22 -6.36 3.94
N SER A 401 23.71 -5.30 3.31
CA SER A 401 24.48 -4.24 3.99
C SER A 401 23.66 -3.50 5.04
N ALA A 402 22.39 -3.20 4.77
CA ALA A 402 21.50 -2.59 5.76
C ALA A 402 21.27 -3.48 6.99
N PHE A 403 21.35 -4.81 6.84
CA PHE A 403 21.19 -5.77 7.92
C PHE A 403 22.51 -6.10 8.64
N SER A 404 23.66 -5.65 8.14
CA SER A 404 24.98 -6.01 8.68
C SER A 404 25.22 -5.53 10.11
N ALA A 405 24.50 -4.49 10.56
CA ALA A 405 24.59 -3.92 11.90
C ALA A 405 23.56 -4.52 12.89
N MET A 406 22.78 -5.53 12.49
CA MET A 406 21.83 -6.18 13.38
C MET A 406 22.53 -6.83 14.57
N THR A 407 21.93 -6.70 15.76
CA THR A 407 22.46 -7.33 16.96
C THR A 407 22.35 -8.86 16.87
N PRO A 408 23.21 -9.62 17.56
CA PRO A 408 23.06 -11.07 17.63
C PRO A 408 21.69 -11.52 18.14
N ASP A 409 21.12 -10.79 19.11
CA ASP A 409 19.81 -11.10 19.68
C ASP A 409 18.68 -10.91 18.65
N ASP A 410 18.70 -9.82 17.87
CA ASP A 410 17.73 -9.58 16.80
C ASP A 410 17.83 -10.63 15.68
N LEU A 411 19.05 -11.02 15.30
CA LEU A 411 19.27 -12.07 14.31
C LEU A 411 18.79 -13.43 14.82
N ASN A 412 19.06 -13.76 16.08
CA ASN A 412 18.55 -14.97 16.73
C ASN A 412 17.02 -14.97 16.76
N ALA A 413 16.39 -13.84 17.09
CA ALA A 413 14.95 -13.66 17.08
C ALA A 413 14.35 -13.86 15.68
N MET A 414 14.93 -13.23 14.65
CA MET A 414 14.50 -13.41 13.25
C MET A 414 14.56 -14.88 12.83
N VAL A 415 15.66 -15.58 13.13
CA VAL A 415 15.78 -17.01 12.84
C VAL A 415 14.75 -17.82 13.61
N ALA A 416 14.57 -17.56 14.92
CA ALA A 416 13.58 -18.25 15.75
C ALA A 416 12.17 -18.13 15.15
N TYR A 417 11.77 -16.94 14.68
CA TYR A 417 10.51 -16.77 13.97
C TYR A 417 10.46 -17.49 12.63
N LEU A 418 11.50 -17.38 11.79
CA LEU A 418 11.53 -18.06 10.49
C LEU A 418 11.37 -19.59 10.62
N ARG A 419 11.88 -20.19 11.70
CA ARG A 419 11.66 -21.61 12.04
C ARG A 419 10.21 -21.97 12.36
N THR A 420 9.37 -20.99 12.73
CA THR A 420 7.93 -21.20 12.95
C THR A 420 7.10 -21.10 11.67
N VAL A 421 7.68 -20.56 10.58
CA VAL A 421 6.96 -20.36 9.32
C VAL A 421 6.62 -21.72 8.71
N PRO A 422 5.33 -22.03 8.46
CA PRO A 422 4.91 -23.32 7.90
C PRO A 422 5.62 -23.62 6.57
N PRO A 423 5.99 -24.89 6.32
CA PRO A 423 6.68 -25.26 5.09
C PRO A 423 5.78 -25.09 3.87
N VAL A 424 6.28 -24.42 2.83
CA VAL A 424 5.65 -24.34 1.51
C VAL A 424 6.68 -24.79 0.49
N SER A 425 6.39 -25.82 -0.29
CA SER A 425 7.28 -26.28 -1.35
C SER A 425 7.17 -25.35 -2.56
N ASN A 426 8.23 -24.60 -2.86
CA ASN A 426 8.28 -23.69 -4.00
C ASN A 426 9.70 -23.62 -4.58
N THR A 427 9.91 -24.34 -5.69
CA THR A 427 11.21 -24.38 -6.38
C THR A 427 11.40 -23.11 -7.19
N ILE A 428 12.43 -22.33 -6.85
CA ILE A 428 12.78 -21.11 -7.58
C ILE A 428 13.90 -21.38 -8.60
N PRO A 429 13.84 -20.76 -9.79
CA PRO A 429 14.94 -20.83 -10.76
C PRO A 429 16.24 -20.26 -10.20
N GLU A 430 17.37 -20.63 -10.79
CA GLU A 430 18.64 -19.99 -10.46
C GLU A 430 18.67 -18.53 -10.95
N MET A 431 19.38 -17.68 -10.20
CA MET A 431 19.62 -16.30 -10.61
C MET A 431 20.43 -16.28 -11.91
N THR A 432 20.09 -15.39 -12.83
CA THR A 432 20.93 -15.20 -14.00
C THR A 432 22.16 -14.37 -13.63
N ARG A 433 23.31 -14.74 -14.20
CA ARG A 433 24.53 -13.93 -14.07
C ARG A 433 24.41 -12.70 -14.97
N PRO A 434 25.11 -11.59 -14.65
CA PRO A 434 25.18 -10.44 -15.56
C PRO A 434 25.53 -10.93 -16.94
N PHE A 435 24.83 -10.44 -17.97
CA PHE A 435 25.24 -10.66 -19.34
C PHE A 435 26.55 -9.91 -19.49
N LEU A 436 27.67 -10.60 -19.24
CA LEU A 436 29.02 -10.05 -19.23
C LEU A 436 29.29 -9.19 -20.47
N PRO A 437 28.80 -9.55 -21.68
CA PRO A 437 28.89 -8.66 -22.83
C PRO A 437 28.13 -7.33 -22.65
N MET A 438 26.93 -7.29 -22.08
CA MET A 438 26.24 -6.01 -21.77
C MET A 438 26.94 -5.23 -20.66
N TYR A 439 27.44 -5.90 -19.62
CA TYR A 439 28.14 -5.21 -18.53
C TYR A 439 29.43 -4.56 -19.04
N LEU A 440 30.23 -5.31 -19.80
CA LEU A 440 31.44 -4.79 -20.45
C LEU A 440 31.10 -3.75 -21.52
N TRP A 441 30.01 -3.93 -22.27
CA TRP A 441 29.54 -2.95 -23.26
C TRP A 441 29.02 -1.67 -22.61
N GLY A 442 28.33 -1.75 -21.48
CA GLY A 442 27.89 -0.61 -20.69
C GLY A 442 29.08 0.13 -20.06
N LYS A 443 30.05 -0.61 -19.52
CA LYS A 443 31.34 -0.04 -19.05
C LYS A 443 32.13 0.59 -20.18
N PHE A 444 32.18 -0.03 -21.36
CA PHE A 444 32.83 0.51 -22.55
C PHE A 444 32.12 1.77 -23.06
N LYS A 445 30.78 1.76 -23.13
CA LYS A 445 29.99 2.95 -23.47
C LYS A 445 30.25 4.11 -22.50
N MET A 446 30.21 3.83 -21.21
CA MET A 446 30.42 4.83 -20.15
C MET A 446 31.86 5.34 -20.08
N LEU A 447 32.86 4.46 -20.09
CA LEU A 447 34.27 4.82 -19.86
C LEU A 447 35.04 5.17 -21.12
N VAL A 448 34.67 4.59 -22.28
CA VAL A 448 35.41 4.75 -23.54
C VAL A 448 34.65 5.63 -24.51
N LEU A 449 33.34 5.42 -24.68
CA LEU A 449 32.52 6.23 -25.60
C LEU A 449 31.96 7.51 -24.96
N GLN A 450 32.10 7.67 -23.64
CA GLN A 450 31.49 8.77 -22.85
C GLN A 450 29.97 8.91 -23.09
N ASP A 451 29.34 7.81 -23.51
CA ASP A 451 27.95 7.72 -23.87
C ASP A 451 27.20 7.32 -22.61
N ASP A 452 26.95 8.29 -21.73
CA ASP A 452 26.21 8.08 -20.49
C ASP A 452 24.78 7.64 -20.83
N PRO A 453 24.30 6.48 -20.36
CA PRO A 453 22.87 6.24 -20.39
C PRO A 453 22.23 7.36 -19.57
N PRO A 454 21.16 8.02 -20.04
CA PRO A 454 20.57 9.15 -19.33
C PRO A 454 20.02 8.65 -18.00
N ILE A 455 20.83 8.75 -16.95
CA ILE A 455 20.34 8.73 -15.60
C ILE A 455 19.72 10.11 -15.45
N MET A 456 18.39 10.17 -15.59
CA MET A 456 17.66 11.39 -15.25
C MET A 456 17.79 11.60 -13.74
N PHE A 457 18.83 12.32 -13.34
CA PHE A 457 18.88 12.96 -12.05
C PHE A 457 18.01 14.21 -12.12
N TYR A 458 16.85 14.17 -11.47
CA TYR A 458 16.14 15.39 -11.15
C TYR A 458 16.99 16.16 -10.14
N SER A 459 17.12 17.47 -10.32
CA SER A 459 17.73 18.34 -9.32
C SER A 459 17.01 18.16 -7.98
N GLY A 460 17.66 17.56 -6.99
CA GLY A 460 17.14 17.45 -5.62
C GLY A 460 17.32 16.12 -4.89
N ASN A 461 17.67 15.02 -5.56
CA ASN A 461 17.77 13.71 -4.90
C ASN A 461 19.21 13.16 -4.87
N VAL A 462 20.03 13.76 -4.00
CA VAL A 462 21.15 13.23 -3.20
C VAL A 462 22.10 14.40 -2.89
N GLY A 463 22.51 14.51 -1.63
CA GLY A 463 23.12 15.71 -1.06
C GLY A 463 24.34 16.23 -1.83
N THR A 464 24.18 17.40 -2.43
CA THR A 464 25.32 18.24 -2.79
C THR A 464 25.82 18.99 -1.57
N ARG A 465 27.05 18.70 -1.14
CA ARG A 465 28.12 19.71 -1.00
C ARG A 465 29.44 19.04 -0.61
N GLY A 466 30.46 19.24 -1.44
CA GLY A 466 31.85 19.22 -1.00
C GLY A 466 32.82 18.62 -1.99
N GLY A 467 33.53 19.48 -2.73
CA GLY A 467 34.79 19.10 -3.37
C GLY A 467 35.04 19.68 -4.75
N ALA A 468 35.11 21.01 -4.86
CA ALA A 468 35.77 21.64 -6.00
C ALA A 468 37.30 21.54 -5.82
N ARG A 469 37.98 21.03 -6.84
CA ARG A 469 39.22 21.61 -7.37
C ARG A 469 39.03 21.82 -8.85
#